data_AF-A0A1L0CTR1-F1
#
_entry.id   AF-A0A1L0CTR1-F1
#
_cell.length_a   1.000
_cell.length_b   1.000
_cell.length_c   1.000
_cell.angle_alpha   90.00
_cell.angle_beta   90.00
_cell.angle_gamma   90.00
#
_symmetry.space_group_name_H-M   'P 1'
#
loop_
_entity.id
_entity.type
_entity.pdbx_description
1 polymer ?
#
loop_
_entity_poly.entity_id
_entity_poly.type
_entity_poly.pdbx_seq_one_letter_code
_entity_poly.pdbx_strand_id
1 'polypeptide(L)'
;MSYQKKGFEGVELPTNPNMPAWVLTPKEEQVIFERWRKKAFARCDHLIKAYVECSNSYENPLDAMKKCEAANKRSLDCVASYQKLEYLDEERDILIQEKRIKQKYLRQKMRESQAAAAESK
;
A
#
# COMPACT_ATOMS: atom_id res chain seq x y z
N MET A 1 7.34 -12.41 22.94
CA MET A 1 7.51 -12.70 21.49
C MET A 1 6.89 -11.56 20.70
N SER A 2 7.68 -10.65 20.12
CA SER A 2 7.12 -9.62 19.24
C SER A 2 6.71 -10.31 17.95
N TYR A 3 5.42 -10.48 17.72
CA TYR A 3 4.91 -10.85 16.40
C TYR A 3 5.29 -9.72 15.44
N GLN A 4 6.39 -9.89 14.70
CA GLN A 4 6.68 -9.06 13.54
C GLN A 4 5.55 -9.32 12.55
N LYS A 5 4.52 -8.46 12.57
CA LYS A 5 3.46 -8.49 11.58
C LYS A 5 4.12 -8.24 10.24
N LYS A 6 4.28 -9.30 9.43
CA LYS A 6 4.69 -9.16 8.04
C LYS A 6 3.65 -8.27 7.37
N GLY A 7 4.07 -7.14 6.80
CA GLY A 7 3.20 -6.31 5.98
C GLY A 7 2.64 -7.15 4.83
N PHE A 8 1.54 -6.70 4.24
CA PHE A 8 0.94 -7.37 3.08
C PHE A 8 1.64 -6.99 1.76
N GLU A 9 2.76 -6.26 1.85
CA GLU A 9 3.60 -5.91 0.71
C GLU A 9 4.16 -7.17 0.04
N GLY A 10 3.79 -7.38 -1.24
CA GLY A 10 4.19 -8.55 -2.03
C GLY A 10 3.33 -9.81 -1.81
N VAL A 11 2.27 -9.74 -1.00
CA VAL A 11 1.34 -10.87 -0.83
C VAL A 11 0.37 -10.90 -1.99
N GLU A 12 0.47 -11.94 -2.84
CA GLU A 12 -0.56 -12.22 -3.83
C GLU A 12 -1.84 -12.67 -3.15
N LEU A 13 -2.82 -11.76 -3.07
CA LEU A 13 -4.14 -12.11 -2.56
C LEU A 13 -4.92 -12.91 -3.62
N PRO A 14 -5.60 -14.00 -3.20
CA PRO A 14 -6.40 -14.80 -4.11
C PRO A 14 -7.60 -13.99 -4.61
N THR A 15 -7.69 -13.81 -5.92
CA THR A 15 -8.82 -13.11 -6.56
C THR A 15 -9.89 -14.13 -6.91
N ASN A 16 -11.07 -14.03 -6.30
CA ASN A 16 -12.21 -14.87 -6.68
C ASN A 16 -12.74 -14.44 -8.07
N PRO A 17 -12.74 -15.31 -9.09
CA PRO A 17 -13.22 -14.98 -10.45
C PRO A 17 -14.73 -14.69 -10.55
N ASN A 18 -15.50 -15.15 -9.55
CA ASN A 18 -16.95 -15.06 -9.51
C ASN A 18 -17.45 -13.81 -8.75
N MET A 19 -16.56 -13.12 -8.03
CA MET A 19 -16.90 -11.88 -7.35
C MET A 19 -16.61 -10.69 -8.27
N PRO A 20 -17.42 -9.62 -8.23
CA PRO A 20 -17.10 -8.40 -8.96
C PRO A 20 -15.77 -7.81 -8.51
N ALA A 21 -14.96 -7.33 -9.46
CA ALA A 21 -13.62 -6.80 -9.16
C ALA A 21 -13.63 -5.57 -8.22
N TRP A 22 -14.75 -4.84 -8.16
CA TRP A 22 -14.94 -3.68 -7.28
C TRP A 22 -15.19 -4.05 -5.82
N VAL A 23 -15.46 -5.33 -5.52
CA VAL A 23 -15.60 -5.79 -4.14
C VAL A 23 -14.21 -5.98 -3.55
N LEU A 24 -13.88 -5.20 -2.52
CA LEU A 24 -12.63 -5.28 -1.78
C LEU A 24 -12.83 -6.05 -0.48
N THR A 25 -11.96 -7.03 -0.23
CA THR A 25 -11.94 -7.77 1.04
C THR A 25 -11.16 -6.98 2.11
N PRO A 26 -11.37 -7.25 3.41
CA PRO A 26 -10.63 -6.55 4.47
C PRO A 26 -9.10 -6.65 4.35
N LYS A 27 -8.58 -7.75 3.81
CA LYS A 27 -7.12 -7.92 3.55
C LYS A 27 -6.65 -7.06 2.38
N GLU A 28 -7.46 -6.94 1.34
CA GLU A 28 -7.16 -6.07 0.19
C GLU A 28 -7.20 -4.60 0.61
N GLU A 29 -8.14 -4.20 1.46
CA GLU A 29 -8.14 -2.85 2.04
C GLU A 29 -6.90 -2.58 2.88
N GLN A 30 -6.42 -3.55 3.66
CA GLN A 30 -5.14 -3.40 4.39
C GLN A 30 -3.96 -3.17 3.45
N VAL A 31 -3.87 -3.88 2.32
CA VAL A 31 -2.84 -3.63 1.29
C VAL A 31 -2.95 -2.22 0.73
N ILE A 32 -4.16 -1.76 0.43
CA ILE A 32 -4.42 -0.41 -0.09
C ILE A 32 -3.94 0.64 0.93
N PHE A 33 -4.29 0.48 2.20
CA PHE A 33 -3.84 1.37 3.27
C PHE A 33 -2.31 1.40 3.40
N GLU A 34 -1.64 0.25 3.31
CA GLU A 34 -0.18 0.17 3.36
C GLU A 34 0.47 0.87 2.15
N ARG A 35 -0.02 0.61 0.93
CA ARG A 35 0.47 1.25 -0.31
C ARG A 35 0.27 2.76 -0.27
N TRP A 36 -0.91 3.21 0.11
CA TRP A 36 -1.26 4.62 0.27
C TRP A 36 -0.33 5.31 1.26
N ARG A 37 -0.15 4.72 2.45
CA ARG A 37 0.75 5.26 3.47
C ARG A 37 2.18 5.33 2.93
N LYS A 38 2.69 4.27 2.30
CA LYS A 38 4.05 4.26 1.75
C LYS A 38 4.25 5.35 0.69
N LYS A 39 3.28 5.55 -0.21
CA LYS A 39 3.30 6.62 -1.21
C LYS A 39 3.26 8.02 -0.58
N ALA A 40 2.43 8.23 0.43
CA ALA A 40 2.37 9.49 1.16
C ALA A 40 3.72 9.82 1.84
N PHE A 41 4.34 8.84 2.50
CA PHE A 41 5.65 9.00 3.11
C PHE A 41 6.76 9.23 2.08
N ALA A 42 6.72 8.53 0.94
CA ALA A 42 7.70 8.71 -0.13
C ALA A 42 7.69 10.13 -0.73
N ARG A 43 6.53 10.78 -0.81
CA ARG A 43 6.43 12.18 -1.28
C ARG A 43 7.08 13.18 -0.30
N CYS A 44 7.09 12.86 0.99
CA CYS A 44 7.63 13.70 2.05
C CYS A 44 9.02 13.26 2.53
N ASP A 45 9.66 12.31 1.84
CA ASP A 45 10.94 11.68 2.23
C ASP A 45 12.04 12.72 2.51
N HIS A 46 12.11 13.78 1.71
CA HIS A 46 13.08 14.86 1.89
C HIS A 46 12.91 15.62 3.23
N LEU A 47 11.67 15.87 3.68
CA LEU A 47 11.39 16.52 4.96
C LEU A 47 11.66 15.58 6.14
N ILE A 48 11.36 14.29 5.96
CA ILE A 48 11.63 13.26 6.97
C ILE A 48 13.13 13.11 7.14
N LYS A 49 13.91 13.06 6.06
CA LYS A 49 15.38 13.04 6.09
C LYS A 49 15.95 14.25 6.82
N ALA A 50 15.47 15.45 6.52
CA ALA A 50 15.90 16.66 7.23
C ALA A 50 15.62 16.59 8.74
N TYR A 51 14.48 16.03 9.14
CA TYR A 51 14.18 15.78 10.56
C TYR A 51 15.12 14.74 11.17
N VAL A 52 15.39 13.63 10.48
CA VAL A 52 16.30 12.58 10.94
C VAL A 52 17.73 13.10 11.08
N GLU A 53 18.22 13.85 10.10
CA GLU A 53 19.53 14.49 10.15
C GLU A 53 19.65 15.45 11.33
N CYS A 54 18.62 16.30 11.54
CA CYS A 54 18.56 17.16 12.71
C CYS A 54 18.56 16.33 14.01
N SER A 55 17.74 15.28 14.10
CA SER A 55 17.65 14.45 15.31
C SER A 55 18.96 13.73 15.61
N ASN A 56 19.69 13.29 14.59
CA ASN A 56 20.97 12.60 14.74
C ASN A 56 22.11 13.54 15.14
N SER A 57 21.94 14.86 14.99
CA SER A 57 22.93 15.86 15.44
C SER A 57 22.95 16.08 16.96
N TYR A 58 22.02 15.48 17.70
CA TYR A 58 21.93 15.59 19.16
C TYR A 58 22.12 14.22 19.82
N GLU A 59 22.92 14.19 20.89
CA GLU A 59 23.17 12.96 21.66
C GLU A 59 21.97 12.53 22.50
N ASN A 60 21.16 13.49 22.95
CA ASN A 60 19.97 13.25 23.78
C ASN A 60 18.68 13.31 22.93
N PRO A 61 17.88 12.22 22.88
CA PRO A 61 16.60 12.21 22.17
C PRO A 61 15.61 13.30 22.59
N LEU A 62 15.62 13.69 23.87
CA LEU A 62 14.72 14.75 24.36
C LEU A 62 15.09 16.14 23.81
N ASP A 63 16.39 16.38 23.62
CA ASP A 63 16.88 17.63 23.04
C ASP A 63 16.65 17.65 21.53
N ALA A 64 16.84 16.50 20.86
CA ALA A 64 16.49 16.33 19.45
C ALA A 64 15.01 16.64 19.19
N MET A 65 14.09 16.09 20.00
CA MET A 65 12.65 16.34 19.84
C MET A 65 12.29 17.82 19.98
N LYS A 66 12.87 18.53 20.94
CA LYS A 66 12.60 19.96 21.17
C LYS A 66 13.22 20.84 20.08
N LYS A 67 14.49 20.61 19.75
CA LYS A 67 15.25 21.47 18.82
C LYS A 67 14.89 21.21 17.36
N CYS A 68 14.47 19.99 17.03
CA CYS A 68 14.02 19.61 15.69
C CYS A 68 12.49 19.62 15.53
N GLU A 69 11.75 20.19 16.49
CA GLU A 69 10.29 20.23 16.48
C GLU A 69 9.75 20.86 15.19
N ALA A 70 10.35 21.95 14.72
CA ALA A 70 9.95 22.62 13.49
C ALA A 70 10.12 21.73 12.24
N ALA A 71 11.21 20.95 12.17
CA ALA A 71 11.44 20.00 11.09
C ALA A 71 10.47 18.81 11.17
N ASN A 72 10.21 18.30 12.38
CA ASN A 72 9.21 17.26 12.62
C ASN A 72 7.81 17.71 12.20
N LYS A 73 7.41 18.93 12.58
CA LYS A 73 6.10 19.48 12.23
C LYS A 73 5.93 19.59 10.72
N ARG A 74 6.94 20.09 10.00
CA ARG A 74 6.90 20.18 8.54
C ARG A 74 6.76 18.81 7.88
N SER A 75 7.48 17.79 8.37
CA SER A 75 7.38 16.44 7.82
C SER A 75 6.01 15.82 8.07
N LEU A 76 5.45 16.01 9.27
CA LEU A 76 4.11 15.54 9.63
C LEU A 76 3.01 16.25 8.84
N ASP A 77 3.09 17.58 8.72
CA ASP A 77 2.13 18.39 7.95
C ASP A 77 2.13 17.98 6.46
N CYS A 78 3.30 17.71 5.90
CA CYS A 78 3.42 17.16 4.55
C CYS A 78 2.71 15.82 4.42
N VAL A 79 2.98 14.86 5.31
CA VAL A 79 2.35 13.52 5.26
C VAL A 79 0.83 13.65 5.43
N ALA A 80 0.35 14.49 6.34
CA ALA A 80 -1.07 14.74 6.56
C ALA A 80 -1.76 15.29 5.31
N SER A 81 -1.08 16.11 4.51
CA SER A 81 -1.63 16.64 3.25
C SER A 81 -1.91 15.57 2.19
N TYR A 82 -1.17 14.45 2.23
CA TYR A 82 -1.34 13.31 1.34
C TYR A 82 -2.15 12.16 1.97
N GLN A 83 -2.38 12.20 3.28
CA GLN A 83 -3.26 11.28 3.97
C GLN A 83 -4.74 11.70 3.86
N LYS A 84 -5.20 11.97 2.63
CA LYS A 84 -6.60 12.28 2.31
C LYS A 84 -7.31 11.09 1.69
N LEU A 85 -8.65 11.08 1.81
CA LEU A 85 -9.51 10.05 1.20
C LEU A 85 -9.33 9.96 -0.31
N GLU A 86 -9.11 11.09 -0.99
CA GLU A 86 -8.87 11.15 -2.45
C GLU A 86 -7.72 10.23 -2.87
N TYR A 87 -6.58 10.29 -2.17
CA TYR A 87 -5.42 9.45 -2.46
C TYR A 87 -5.62 7.99 -2.04
N LEU A 88 -6.51 7.72 -1.08
CA LEU A 88 -6.88 6.35 -0.71
C LEU A 88 -7.75 5.72 -1.80
N ASP A 89 -8.68 6.49 -2.36
CA ASP A 89 -9.55 6.06 -3.45
C ASP A 89 -8.77 5.82 -4.75
N GLU A 90 -7.72 6.61 -5.03
CA GLU A 90 -6.76 6.31 -6.11
C GLU A 90 -6.13 4.92 -5.96
N GLU A 91 -5.69 4.54 -4.74
CA GLU A 91 -5.12 3.22 -4.50
C GLU A 91 -6.16 2.09 -4.61
N ARG A 92 -7.41 2.36 -4.22
CA ARG A 92 -8.53 1.42 -4.42
C ARG A 92 -8.75 1.16 -5.89
N ASP A 93 -8.79 2.20 -6.70
CA ASP A 93 -8.97 2.10 -8.15
C ASP A 93 -7.85 1.32 -8.81
N ILE A 94 -6.59 1.56 -8.41
CA ILE A 94 -5.44 0.78 -8.88
C ILE A 94 -5.63 -0.71 -8.58
N LEU A 95 -6.00 -1.06 -7.34
CA LEU A 95 -6.20 -2.47 -6.98
C LEU A 95 -7.38 -3.09 -7.72
N ILE A 96 -8.47 -2.35 -7.92
CA ILE A 96 -9.63 -2.80 -8.69
C ILE A 96 -9.24 -3.06 -10.15
N GLN A 97 -8.40 -2.21 -10.75
CA GLN A 97 -7.88 -2.42 -12.10
C GLN A 97 -6.99 -3.67 -12.19
N GLU A 98 -6.08 -3.86 -11.22
CA GLU A 98 -5.26 -5.09 -11.10
C GLU A 98 -6.16 -6.34 -11.03
N LYS A 99 -7.22 -6.32 -10.21
CA LYS A 99 -8.19 -7.41 -10.10
C LYS A 99 -8.92 -7.68 -11.41
N ARG A 100 -9.35 -6.63 -12.13
CA ARG A 100 -10.02 -6.78 -13.44
C ARG A 100 -9.12 -7.50 -14.44
N ILE A 101 -7.84 -7.14 -14.49
CA ILE A 101 -6.86 -7.79 -15.37
C ILE A 101 -6.66 -9.26 -14.96
N LYS A 102 -6.46 -9.54 -13.67
CA LYS A 102 -6.26 -10.90 -13.15
C LYS A 102 -7.49 -11.79 -13.40
N GLN A 103 -8.70 -11.27 -13.22
CA GLN A 103 -9.93 -12.00 -13.52
C GLN A 103 -10.07 -12.34 -15.01
N LYS A 104 -9.73 -11.41 -15.92
CA LYS A 104 -9.75 -11.68 -17.36
C LYS A 104 -8.79 -12.82 -17.73
N TYR A 105 -7.56 -12.76 -17.21
CA TYR A 105 -6.55 -13.79 -17.41
C TYR A 105 -7.00 -15.16 -16.89
N LEU A 106 -7.54 -15.22 -15.66
CA LEU A 106 -8.04 -16.46 -15.08
C LEU A 106 -9.20 -17.04 -15.88
N ARG A 107 -10.16 -16.21 -16.33
CA ARG A 107 -11.28 -16.66 -17.17
C ARG A 107 -10.80 -17.21 -18.51
N GLN A 108 -9.79 -16.59 -19.12
CA GLN A 108 -9.19 -17.09 -20.36
C GLN A 108 -8.54 -18.46 -20.15
N LYS A 109 -7.70 -18.62 -19.11
CA LYS A 109 -7.08 -19.91 -18.78
C LYS A 109 -8.11 -21.01 -18.50
N MET A 110 -9.19 -20.68 -17.80
CA MET A 110 -10.27 -21.65 -17.53
C MET A 110 -10.96 -22.13 -18.83
N ARG A 111 -11.13 -21.24 -19.82
CA ARG A 111 -11.69 -21.60 -21.13
C ARG A 111 -10.73 -22.49 -21.91
N GLU A 112 -9.45 -22.13 -21.95
CA GLU A 112 -8.40 -22.92 -22.61
C GLU A 112 -8.29 -24.33 -21.99
N SER A 113 -8.31 -24.44 -20.66
CA SER A 113 -8.28 -25.74 -19.98
C SER A 113 -9.54 -26.58 -20.23
N GLN A 114 -10.71 -25.94 -20.34
CA GLN A 114 -11.96 -26.62 -20.64
C GLN A 114 -12.00 -27.13 -22.09
N ALA A 115 -11.47 -26.35 -23.04
CA ALA A 115 -11.34 -26.78 -24.43
C ALA A 115 -10.37 -27.97 -24.57
N ALA A 116 -9.19 -27.89 -23.95
CA ALA A 116 -8.22 -28.99 -23.96
C ALA A 116 -8.77 -30.28 -23.33
N ALA A 117 -9.54 -30.16 -22.23
CA ALA A 117 -10.18 -31.30 -21.58
C ALA A 117 -11.35 -31.90 -22.38
N ALA A 118 -11.98 -31.11 -23.26
CA ALA A 118 -13.02 -31.57 -24.18
C ALA A 118 -12.42 -32.27 -25.41
N GLU A 119 -11.24 -31.85 -25.88
CA GLU A 119 -10.52 -32.49 -26.98
C GLU A 119 -9.83 -33.80 -26.57
N SER A 120 -9.53 -33.98 -25.28
CA SER A 120 -8.93 -35.21 -24.74
C SER A 120 -9.95 -36.31 -24.38
N LYS A 121 -11.25 -36.10 -24.63
CA LYS A 121 -12.33 -37.05 -24.37
C LYS A 121 -12.93 -37.55 -25.68
#